data_AF-A0A949ZT72-F1
#
_entry.id   AF-A0A949ZT72-F1
#
_cell.length_a   1.000
_cell.length_b   1.000
_cell.length_c   1.000
_cell.angle_alpha   90.00
_cell.angle_beta   90.00
_cell.angle_gamma   90.00
#
_symmetry.space_group_name_H-M   'P 1'
#
loop_
_entity.id
_entity.type
_entity.pdbx_description
1 polymer ?
#
loop_
_entity_poly.entity_id
_entity_poly.type
_entity_poly.pdbx_seq_one_letter_code
_entity_poly.pdbx_strand_id
1 'polypeptide(L)'
;NHLLNTLLFAQLNRTGALNTSLYASDKFLALKKQAAIDPGVAAEIKRLGDRAVDVSNERLARNPSDEAALYDRGVTKGIIATYQALIERSWFASLRSAMAARRDHQRVMELDPANTDARMIVGMHTYIAGSLPWAVKVAASMIGFTGSKEKGLKLLREAAEGNGEASVDAKIALALFLRREQKYEEALALVRTVTAAYPRNFLFALEEANLLKDMGRNQDALDSFEGLVAEGRHGRFHEPRLEFAYYGLGEMLRGRSRYGDAAAAFEDALSLPRLDPDIRQRCALSAGEMHDAMHERAQAVKQYQAALAGDTSTPSAQLARRYLREPYRAQ
;
A
#
# COMPACT_ATOMS: atom_id res chain seq x y z
N ASN A 1 -13.39 14.98 -8.39
CA ASN A 1 -12.86 13.91 -7.53
C ASN A 1 -12.11 12.84 -8.29
N HIS A 2 -12.73 12.14 -9.26
CA HIS A 2 -12.05 11.04 -9.96
C HIS A 2 -10.73 11.42 -10.63
N LEU A 3 -10.64 12.52 -11.39
CA LEU A 3 -9.38 12.91 -12.03
C LEU A 3 -8.25 13.14 -11.02
N LEU A 4 -8.56 13.80 -9.90
CA LEU A 4 -7.63 14.00 -8.79
C LEU A 4 -7.18 12.65 -8.21
N ASN A 5 -8.13 11.74 -7.98
CA ASN A 5 -7.87 10.40 -7.48
C ASN A 5 -6.94 9.62 -8.43
N THR A 6 -7.29 9.57 -9.72
CA THR A 6 -6.50 8.89 -10.75
C THR A 6 -5.08 9.41 -10.82
N LEU A 7 -4.89 10.73 -10.84
CA LEU A 7 -3.54 11.32 -10.90
C LEU A 7 -2.72 10.99 -9.66
N LEU A 8 -3.31 11.12 -8.46
CA LEU A 8 -2.60 10.79 -7.23
C LEU A 8 -2.20 9.31 -7.19
N PHE A 9 -3.16 8.40 -7.38
CA PHE A 9 -2.91 6.96 -7.25
C PHE A 9 -2.00 6.42 -8.35
N ALA A 10 -2.00 7.02 -9.55
CA ALA A 10 -0.99 6.73 -10.56
C ALA A 10 0.43 7.08 -10.07
N GLN A 11 0.61 8.23 -9.41
CA GLN A 11 1.90 8.57 -8.81
C GLN A 11 2.26 7.66 -7.65
N LEU A 12 1.32 7.33 -6.76
CA LEU A 12 1.57 6.38 -5.67
C LEU A 12 1.95 4.99 -6.20
N ASN A 13 1.34 4.54 -7.30
CA ASN A 13 1.74 3.31 -7.97
C ASN A 13 3.16 3.44 -8.53
N ARG A 14 3.51 4.56 -9.17
CA ARG A 14 4.86 4.80 -9.70
C ARG A 14 5.93 4.83 -8.61
N THR A 15 5.62 5.40 -7.44
CA THR A 15 6.58 5.54 -6.33
C THR A 15 6.62 4.33 -5.40
N GLY A 16 5.77 3.31 -5.60
CA GLY A 16 5.74 2.10 -4.77
C GLY A 16 4.93 2.23 -3.49
N ALA A 17 4.26 3.37 -3.30
CA ALA A 17 3.45 3.64 -2.13
C ALA A 17 2.17 2.81 -2.05
N LEU A 18 1.82 2.04 -3.09
CA LEU A 18 0.64 1.18 -3.08
C LEU A 18 0.94 -0.29 -2.72
N ASN A 19 2.19 -0.63 -2.41
CA ASN A 19 2.50 -1.97 -1.90
C ASN A 19 1.97 -2.12 -0.46
N THR A 20 0.89 -2.88 -0.31
CA THR A 20 0.22 -3.23 0.95
C THR A 20 1.15 -3.82 2.02
N SER A 21 2.19 -4.55 1.63
CA SER A 21 3.18 -5.14 2.56
C SER A 21 3.90 -4.07 3.39
N LEU A 22 3.94 -2.83 2.91
CA LEU A 22 4.47 -1.68 3.65
C LEU A 22 3.58 -1.35 4.86
N TYR A 23 2.26 -1.48 4.70
CA TYR A 23 1.23 -1.00 5.63
C TYR A 23 0.64 -2.11 6.52
N ALA A 24 0.82 -3.37 6.13
CA ALA A 24 0.40 -4.55 6.90
C ALA A 24 1.18 -4.71 8.23
N SER A 25 2.25 -3.94 8.44
CA SER A 25 3.03 -3.87 9.69
C SER A 25 3.46 -2.43 9.99
N ASP A 26 4.08 -2.19 11.14
CA ASP A 26 4.58 -0.84 11.51
C ASP A 26 5.82 -0.40 10.72
N LYS A 27 6.31 -1.23 9.79
CA LYS A 27 7.45 -0.95 8.91
C LYS A 27 7.27 0.31 8.06
N PHE A 28 6.03 0.73 7.77
CA PHE A 28 5.74 1.97 7.06
C PHE A 28 6.37 3.21 7.71
N LEU A 29 6.48 3.25 9.04
CA LEU A 29 7.04 4.38 9.79
C LEU A 29 8.54 4.58 9.52
N ALA A 30 9.25 3.50 9.14
CA ALA A 30 10.68 3.53 8.86
C ALA A 30 10.99 3.81 7.38
N LEU A 31 9.98 3.94 6.52
CA LEU A 31 10.22 4.14 5.09
C LEU A 31 10.83 5.50 4.82
N LYS A 32 12.00 5.47 4.16
CA LYS A 32 12.64 6.68 3.67
C LYS A 32 11.93 7.22 2.43
N LYS A 33 12.31 8.43 2.02
CA LYS A 33 11.66 9.22 0.98
C LYS A 33 11.48 8.37 -0.28
N GLN A 34 10.23 8.12 -0.64
CA GLN A 34 9.88 7.53 -1.93
C GLN A 34 10.33 8.47 -3.06
N ALA A 35 10.44 7.94 -4.28
CA ALA A 35 10.83 8.73 -5.44
C ALA A 35 10.00 10.02 -5.52
N ALA A 36 10.66 11.15 -5.79
CA ALA A 36 9.97 12.43 -5.92
C ALA A 36 8.98 12.37 -7.08
N ILE A 37 7.78 12.91 -6.86
CA ILE A 37 6.80 13.08 -7.93
C ILE A 37 7.21 14.26 -8.82
N ASP A 38 6.79 14.22 -10.08
CA ASP A 38 7.00 15.31 -11.02
C ASP A 38 6.37 16.62 -10.49
N PRO A 39 7.11 17.76 -10.44
CA PRO A 39 6.57 19.00 -9.92
C PRO A 39 5.34 19.53 -10.64
N GLY A 40 5.21 19.30 -11.96
CA GLY A 40 4.05 19.67 -12.74
C GLY A 40 2.82 18.84 -12.35
N VAL A 41 3.02 17.53 -12.17
CA VAL A 41 1.96 16.64 -11.66
C VAL A 41 1.56 17.02 -10.22
N ALA A 42 2.51 17.36 -9.36
CA ALA A 42 2.24 17.83 -8.01
C ALA A 42 1.38 19.10 -8.00
N ALA A 43 1.73 20.08 -8.85
CA ALA A 43 0.98 21.32 -9.01
C ALA A 43 -0.45 21.05 -9.52
N GLU A 44 -0.61 20.11 -10.46
CA GLU A 44 -1.91 19.73 -11.00
C GLU A 44 -2.80 19.03 -9.95
N ILE A 45 -2.23 18.11 -9.16
CA ILE A 45 -2.93 17.48 -8.04
C ILE A 45 -3.44 18.55 -7.06
N LYS A 46 -2.58 19.50 -6.69
CA LYS A 46 -2.97 20.59 -5.80
C LYS A 46 -4.09 21.45 -6.41
N ARG A 47 -3.96 21.85 -7.68
CA ARG A 47 -4.95 22.67 -8.39
C ARG A 47 -6.32 21.98 -8.46
N LEU A 48 -6.35 20.68 -8.76
CA LEU A 48 -7.58 19.90 -8.82
C LEU A 48 -8.22 19.71 -7.43
N GLY A 49 -7.40 19.51 -6.39
CA GLY A 49 -7.85 19.46 -5.01
C GLY A 49 -8.50 20.77 -4.55
N ASP A 50 -7.80 21.89 -4.76
CA ASP A 50 -8.30 23.23 -4.42
C ASP A 50 -9.62 23.51 -5.14
N ARG A 51 -9.67 23.29 -6.47
CA ARG A 51 -10.89 23.48 -7.28
C ARG A 51 -12.08 22.63 -6.80
N ALA A 52 -11.85 21.36 -6.47
CA ALA A 52 -12.93 20.49 -6.01
C ALA A 52 -13.48 20.91 -4.63
N VAL A 53 -12.62 21.39 -3.74
CA VAL A 53 -13.04 21.97 -2.45
C VAL A 53 -13.83 23.26 -2.68
N ASP A 54 -13.37 24.15 -3.56
CA ASP A 54 -14.03 25.44 -3.83
C ASP A 54 -15.44 25.26 -4.39
N VAL A 55 -15.60 24.40 -5.40
CA VAL A 55 -16.92 24.08 -5.98
C VAL A 55 -17.87 23.50 -4.91
N SER A 56 -17.35 22.63 -4.04
CA SER A 56 -18.17 22.06 -2.96
C SER A 56 -18.55 23.13 -1.92
N ASN A 57 -17.64 24.05 -1.60
CA ASN A 57 -17.91 25.15 -0.67
C ASN A 57 -18.96 26.12 -1.22
N GLU A 58 -18.93 26.43 -2.52
CA GLU A 58 -19.94 27.27 -3.16
C GLU A 58 -21.35 26.67 -3.04
N ARG A 59 -21.47 25.35 -3.25
CA ARG A 59 -22.74 24.62 -3.05
C ARG A 59 -23.19 24.67 -1.60
N LEU A 60 -22.27 24.42 -0.66
CA LEU A 60 -22.56 24.41 0.77
C LEU A 60 -22.87 25.78 1.35
N ALA A 61 -22.37 26.86 0.75
CA ALA A 61 -22.75 28.23 1.11
C ALA A 61 -24.21 28.54 0.77
N ARG A 62 -24.75 27.91 -0.29
CA ARG A 62 -26.16 28.04 -0.69
C ARG A 62 -27.07 27.08 0.07
N ASN A 63 -26.60 25.86 0.31
CA ASN A 63 -27.30 24.83 1.08
C ASN A 63 -26.31 24.06 1.98
N PRO A 64 -26.23 24.40 3.28
CA PRO A 64 -25.34 23.70 4.22
C PRO A 64 -25.61 22.20 4.41
N SER A 65 -26.78 21.72 3.98
CA SER A 65 -27.18 20.32 4.01
C SER A 65 -27.18 19.67 2.61
N ASP A 66 -26.47 20.24 1.63
CA ASP A 66 -26.25 19.60 0.33
C ASP A 66 -25.37 18.35 0.53
N GLU A 67 -26.03 17.19 0.62
CA GLU A 67 -25.41 15.89 0.90
C GLU A 67 -24.31 15.56 -0.12
N ALA A 68 -24.58 15.75 -1.42
CA ALA A 68 -23.62 15.46 -2.47
C ALA A 68 -22.38 16.37 -2.35
N ALA A 69 -22.56 17.66 -2.04
CA ALA A 69 -21.42 18.57 -1.84
C ALA A 69 -20.62 18.23 -0.57
N LEU A 70 -21.28 17.78 0.51
CA LEU A 70 -20.58 17.28 1.71
C LEU A 70 -19.77 16.02 1.37
N TYR A 71 -20.39 15.05 0.70
CA TYR A 71 -19.74 13.81 0.28
C TYR A 71 -18.51 14.10 -0.59
N ASP A 72 -18.68 14.90 -1.64
CA ASP A 72 -17.62 15.24 -2.59
C ASP A 72 -16.46 16.00 -1.93
N ARG A 73 -16.76 16.96 -1.04
CA ARG A 73 -15.73 17.67 -0.28
C ARG A 73 -15.00 16.73 0.66
N GLY A 74 -15.72 15.80 1.28
CA GLY A 74 -15.18 14.77 2.14
C GLY A 74 -14.20 13.86 1.39
N VAL A 75 -14.59 13.34 0.23
CA VAL A 75 -13.72 12.54 -0.65
C VAL A 75 -12.47 13.33 -1.04
N THR A 76 -12.64 14.58 -1.49
CA THR A 76 -11.51 15.45 -1.88
C THR A 76 -10.51 15.64 -0.75
N LYS A 77 -11.00 15.96 0.46
CA LYS A 77 -10.14 16.14 1.64
C LYS A 77 -9.44 14.84 2.05
N GLY A 78 -10.08 13.69 1.84
CA GLY A 78 -9.45 12.38 2.02
C GLY A 78 -8.29 12.17 1.05
N ILE A 79 -8.47 12.50 -0.22
CA ILE A 79 -7.40 12.42 -1.24
C ILE A 79 -6.26 13.40 -0.92
N ILE A 80 -6.58 14.63 -0.51
CA ILE A 80 -5.58 15.61 -0.06
C ILE A 80 -4.80 15.10 1.16
N ALA A 81 -5.47 14.46 2.12
CA ALA A 81 -4.80 13.85 3.27
C ALA A 81 -3.80 12.77 2.83
N THR A 82 -4.21 11.89 1.91
CA THR A 82 -3.32 10.86 1.34
C THR A 82 -2.09 11.47 0.67
N TYR A 83 -2.27 12.52 -0.13
CA TYR A 83 -1.16 13.26 -0.75
C TYR A 83 -0.22 13.87 0.30
N GLN A 84 -0.77 14.55 1.30
CA GLN A 84 -0.01 15.16 2.39
C GLN A 84 0.80 14.13 3.20
N ALA A 85 0.24 12.95 3.45
CA ALA A 85 0.91 11.88 4.18
C ALA A 85 2.00 11.20 3.35
N LEU A 86 1.66 10.74 2.15
CA LEU A 86 2.51 9.83 1.37
C LEU A 86 3.53 10.56 0.50
N ILE A 87 3.21 11.78 0.06
CA ILE A 87 4.09 12.58 -0.79
C ILE A 87 4.79 13.68 0.02
N GLU A 88 4.02 14.58 0.65
CA GLU A 88 4.60 15.74 1.35
C GLU A 88 5.19 15.39 2.71
N ARG A 89 4.81 14.23 3.28
CA ARG A 89 5.14 13.79 4.64
C ARG A 89 4.73 14.79 5.71
N SER A 90 3.70 15.59 5.43
CA SER A 90 3.14 16.59 6.31
C SER A 90 2.06 15.96 7.20
N TRP A 91 2.50 15.24 8.24
CA TRP A 91 1.61 14.45 9.12
C TRP A 91 0.51 15.29 9.77
N PHE A 92 0.83 16.49 10.25
CA PHE A 92 -0.16 17.38 10.86
C PHE A 92 -1.17 17.92 9.85
N ALA A 93 -0.73 18.26 8.63
CA ALA A 93 -1.64 18.71 7.59
C ALA A 93 -2.57 17.57 7.14
N SER A 94 -1.99 16.39 6.91
CA SER A 94 -2.73 15.17 6.61
C SER A 94 -3.78 14.88 7.67
N LEU A 95 -3.42 14.90 8.96
CA LEU A 95 -4.36 14.65 10.05
C LEU A 95 -5.52 15.66 10.05
N ARG A 96 -5.25 16.94 9.80
CA ARG A 96 -6.29 17.98 9.71
C ARG A 96 -7.25 17.73 8.55
N SER A 97 -6.71 17.42 7.37
CA SER A 97 -7.49 17.10 6.17
C SER A 97 -8.34 15.84 6.37
N ALA A 98 -7.74 14.80 6.97
CA ALA A 98 -8.39 13.55 7.33
C ALA A 98 -9.57 13.78 8.30
N MET A 99 -9.36 14.53 9.39
CA MET A 99 -10.44 14.90 10.33
C MET A 99 -11.53 15.76 9.67
N ALA A 100 -11.18 16.61 8.71
CA ALA A 100 -12.17 17.38 7.95
C ALA A 100 -12.98 16.50 6.99
N ALA A 101 -12.34 15.52 6.34
CA ALA A 101 -13.01 14.52 5.51
C ALA A 101 -14.00 13.68 6.34
N ARG A 102 -13.57 13.20 7.51
CA ARG A 102 -14.43 12.44 8.42
C ARG A 102 -15.65 13.25 8.84
N ARG A 103 -15.50 14.53 9.20
CA ARG A 103 -16.62 15.39 9.61
C ARG A 103 -17.66 15.55 8.50
N ASP A 104 -17.21 15.78 7.26
CA ASP A 104 -18.11 15.89 6.10
C ASP A 104 -18.89 14.57 5.89
N HIS A 105 -18.22 13.42 5.94
CA HIS A 105 -18.87 12.11 5.78
C HIS A 105 -19.76 11.70 6.96
N GLN A 106 -19.43 12.09 8.19
CA GLN A 106 -20.34 11.92 9.33
C GLN A 106 -21.62 12.72 9.12
N ARG A 107 -21.51 13.96 8.60
CA ARG A 107 -22.68 14.77 8.30
C ARG A 107 -23.54 14.17 7.19
N VAL A 108 -22.93 13.55 6.17
CA VAL A 108 -23.65 12.77 5.15
C VAL A 108 -24.44 11.64 5.80
N MET A 109 -23.81 10.84 6.67
CA MET A 109 -24.49 9.73 7.37
C MET A 109 -25.64 10.18 8.30
N GLU A 110 -25.60 11.41 8.81
CA GLU A 110 -26.70 11.99 9.58
C GLU A 110 -27.87 12.44 8.70
N LEU A 111 -27.59 12.93 7.49
CA LEU A 111 -28.59 13.41 6.53
C LEU A 111 -29.24 12.25 5.76
N ASP A 112 -28.42 11.30 5.31
CA ASP A 112 -28.83 10.07 4.66
C ASP A 112 -28.15 8.86 5.34
N PRO A 113 -28.84 8.24 6.32
CA PRO A 113 -28.35 7.02 6.96
C PRO A 113 -28.23 5.83 6.01
N ALA A 114 -28.86 5.84 4.83
CA ALA A 114 -28.75 4.77 3.84
C ALA A 114 -27.49 4.88 2.98
N ASN A 115 -26.81 6.04 2.98
CA ASN A 115 -25.58 6.27 2.23
C ASN A 115 -24.44 5.38 2.77
N THR A 116 -24.22 4.25 2.11
CA THR A 116 -23.16 3.28 2.43
C THR A 116 -21.77 3.81 2.10
N ASP A 117 -21.65 4.67 1.09
CA ASP A 117 -20.35 5.17 0.62
C ASP A 117 -19.66 6.05 1.65
N ALA A 118 -20.42 6.90 2.35
CA ALA A 118 -19.87 7.78 3.38
C ALA A 118 -19.23 7.02 4.55
N ARG A 119 -19.65 5.75 4.75
CA ARG A 119 -19.11 4.88 5.80
C ARG A 119 -17.67 4.49 5.55
N MET A 120 -17.19 4.51 4.30
CA MET A 120 -15.80 4.17 3.98
C MET A 120 -14.82 5.08 4.74
N ILE A 121 -14.93 6.41 4.56
CA ILE A 121 -14.01 7.35 5.20
C ILE A 121 -14.18 7.32 6.72
N VAL A 122 -15.40 7.30 7.24
CA VAL A 122 -15.63 7.23 8.69
C VAL A 122 -15.08 5.94 9.28
N GLY A 123 -15.25 4.81 8.59
CA GLY A 123 -14.74 3.48 8.96
C GLY A 123 -13.22 3.44 9.02
N MET A 124 -12.53 3.94 7.98
CA MET A 124 -11.06 4.03 7.96
C MET A 124 -10.53 4.82 9.15
N HIS A 125 -11.08 6.01 9.40
CA HIS A 125 -10.64 6.85 10.52
C HIS A 125 -10.89 6.17 11.87
N THR A 126 -12.07 5.56 12.03
CA THR A 126 -12.47 4.90 13.27
C THR A 126 -11.57 3.69 13.56
N TYR A 127 -11.18 2.94 12.52
CA TYR A 127 -10.21 1.86 12.65
C TYR A 127 -8.81 2.38 13.00
N ILE A 128 -8.29 3.37 12.26
CA ILE A 128 -6.94 3.92 12.47
C ILE A 128 -6.80 4.49 13.89
N ALA A 129 -7.75 5.31 14.33
CA ALA A 129 -7.75 5.85 15.70
C ALA A 129 -7.86 4.73 16.76
N GLY A 130 -8.58 3.66 16.46
CA GLY A 130 -8.67 2.46 17.31
C GLY A 130 -7.40 1.63 17.37
N SER A 131 -6.54 1.72 16.36
CA SER A 131 -5.29 0.96 16.19
C SER A 131 -4.04 1.67 16.72
N LEU A 132 -4.17 2.89 17.23
CA LEU A 132 -3.05 3.64 17.80
C LEU A 132 -2.50 2.96 19.07
N PRO A 133 -1.17 3.00 19.32
CA PRO A 133 -0.59 2.60 20.59
C PRO A 133 -1.26 3.33 21.76
N TRP A 134 -1.43 2.67 22.90
CA TRP A 134 -2.26 3.17 24.01
C TRP A 134 -1.94 4.62 24.41
N ALA A 135 -0.65 4.96 24.57
CA ALA A 135 -0.23 6.32 24.95
C ALA A 135 -0.63 7.36 23.88
N VAL A 136 -0.47 7.03 22.60
CA VAL A 136 -0.87 7.90 21.48
C VAL A 136 -2.39 8.02 21.41
N LYS A 137 -3.12 6.94 21.70
CA LYS A 137 -4.58 6.93 21.73
C LYS A 137 -5.14 7.86 22.82
N VAL A 138 -4.53 7.89 24.01
CA VAL A 138 -4.90 8.84 25.09
C VAL A 138 -4.63 10.28 24.66
N ALA A 139 -3.49 10.57 24.05
CA ALA A 139 -3.19 11.91 23.55
C ALA A 139 -4.17 12.35 22.44
N ALA A 140 -4.46 11.46 21.50
CA ALA A 140 -5.40 11.68 20.43
C ALA A 140 -6.83 11.93 20.93
N SER A 141 -7.27 11.25 21.99
CA SER A 141 -8.61 11.44 22.54
C SER A 141 -8.82 12.83 23.14
N MET A 142 -7.76 13.46 23.66
CA MET A 142 -7.83 14.84 24.19
C MET A 142 -8.18 15.88 23.11
N ILE A 143 -7.85 15.59 21.85
CA ILE A 143 -8.19 16.45 20.70
C ILE A 143 -9.39 15.91 19.89
N GLY A 144 -10.15 14.96 20.46
CA GLY A 144 -11.35 14.40 19.84
C GLY A 144 -11.10 13.34 18.76
N PHE A 145 -9.84 12.90 18.57
CA PHE A 145 -9.52 11.81 17.65
C PHE A 145 -9.66 10.46 18.37
N THR A 146 -10.85 9.86 18.28
CA THR A 146 -11.20 8.60 18.94
C THR A 146 -11.66 7.54 17.94
N GLY A 147 -11.50 6.27 18.29
CA GLY A 147 -11.88 5.17 17.42
C GLY A 147 -11.91 3.79 18.08
N SER A 148 -12.41 2.84 17.32
CA SER A 148 -12.52 1.42 17.66
C SER A 148 -12.25 0.60 16.41
N LYS A 149 -11.35 -0.38 16.51
CA LYS A 149 -11.07 -1.31 15.41
C LYS A 149 -12.34 -2.01 14.92
N GLU A 150 -13.13 -2.54 15.86
CA GLU A 150 -14.35 -3.27 15.56
C GLU A 150 -15.38 -2.41 14.82
N LYS A 151 -15.66 -1.19 15.33
CA LYS A 151 -16.60 -0.26 14.69
C LYS A 151 -16.11 0.17 13.31
N GLY A 152 -14.81 0.44 13.17
CA GLY A 152 -14.20 0.80 11.89
C GLY A 152 -14.33 -0.31 10.85
N LEU A 153 -14.03 -1.56 11.21
CA LEU A 153 -14.21 -2.71 10.33
C LEU A 153 -15.68 -2.95 9.97
N LYS A 154 -16.61 -2.76 10.91
CA LYS A 154 -18.05 -2.86 10.63
C LYS A 154 -18.49 -1.85 9.55
N LEU A 155 -18.15 -0.58 9.72
CA LEU A 155 -18.48 0.47 8.74
C LEU A 155 -17.86 0.20 7.36
N LEU A 156 -16.64 -0.35 7.33
CA LEU A 156 -15.99 -0.72 6.07
C LEU A 156 -16.65 -1.90 5.37
N ARG A 157 -17.15 -2.90 6.13
CA ARG A 157 -17.96 -3.98 5.55
C ARG A 157 -19.24 -3.46 4.94
N GLU A 158 -19.95 -2.59 5.66
CA GLU A 158 -21.18 -1.97 5.15
C GLU A 158 -20.94 -1.14 3.87
N ALA A 159 -19.80 -0.44 3.77
CA ALA A 159 -19.42 0.26 2.54
C ALA A 159 -19.04 -0.72 1.42
N ALA A 160 -18.28 -1.77 1.73
CA ALA A 160 -17.83 -2.79 0.78
C ALA A 160 -18.97 -3.64 0.21
N GLU A 161 -20.02 -3.89 0.99
CA GLU A 161 -21.24 -4.61 0.58
C GLU A 161 -22.23 -3.70 -0.17
N GLY A 162 -22.03 -2.38 -0.10
CA GLY A 162 -22.81 -1.41 -0.88
C GLY A 162 -22.56 -1.52 -2.38
N ASN A 163 -23.46 -0.91 -3.16
CA ASN A 163 -23.38 -0.81 -4.62
C ASN A 163 -22.95 0.59 -5.11
N GLY A 164 -22.51 1.44 -4.19
CA GLY A 164 -22.09 2.82 -4.48
C GLY A 164 -20.64 2.92 -4.98
N GLU A 165 -20.22 4.14 -5.25
CA GLU A 165 -18.91 4.44 -5.86
C GLU A 165 -17.75 3.98 -4.96
N ALA A 166 -17.91 4.09 -3.64
CA ALA A 166 -16.86 3.80 -2.68
C ALA A 166 -16.71 2.29 -2.41
N SER A 167 -17.59 1.44 -2.94
CA SER A 167 -17.62 0.00 -2.62
C SER A 167 -16.31 -0.72 -2.94
N VAL A 168 -15.70 -0.41 -4.09
CA VAL A 168 -14.42 -1.02 -4.50
C VAL A 168 -13.27 -0.55 -3.60
N ASP A 169 -13.19 0.76 -3.36
CA ASP A 169 -12.16 1.34 -2.49
C ASP A 169 -12.30 0.86 -1.03
N ALA A 170 -13.54 0.67 -0.57
CA ALA A 170 -13.86 0.08 0.73
C ALA A 170 -13.40 -1.38 0.82
N LYS A 171 -13.61 -2.21 -0.22
CA LYS A 171 -13.08 -3.58 -0.27
C LYS A 171 -11.56 -3.60 -0.14
N ILE A 172 -10.86 -2.71 -0.85
CA ILE A 172 -9.39 -2.61 -0.81
C ILE A 172 -8.91 -2.18 0.59
N ALA A 173 -9.49 -1.11 1.15
CA ALA A 173 -9.14 -0.64 2.49
C ALA A 173 -9.45 -1.68 3.57
N LEU A 174 -10.60 -2.35 3.47
CA LEU A 174 -11.00 -3.42 4.37
C LEU A 174 -10.04 -4.61 4.29
N ALA A 175 -9.69 -5.07 3.09
CA ALA A 175 -8.73 -6.17 2.91
C ALA A 175 -7.37 -5.86 3.57
N LEU A 176 -6.87 -4.62 3.41
CA LEU A 176 -5.63 -4.19 4.06
C LEU A 176 -5.73 -4.27 5.59
N PHE A 177 -6.81 -3.78 6.18
CA PHE A 177 -6.99 -3.82 7.64
C PHE A 177 -7.23 -5.25 8.14
N LEU A 178 -7.98 -6.08 7.41
CA LEU A 178 -8.14 -7.49 7.73
C LEU A 178 -6.81 -8.24 7.70
N ARG A 179 -5.96 -7.99 6.70
CA ARG A 179 -4.59 -8.53 6.64
C ARG A 179 -3.76 -8.12 7.86
N ARG A 180 -3.83 -6.85 8.28
CA ARG A 180 -3.17 -6.36 9.51
C ARG A 180 -3.70 -7.02 10.78
N GLU A 181 -4.99 -7.34 10.83
CA GLU A 181 -5.61 -8.11 11.92
C GLU A 181 -5.46 -9.63 11.75
N GLN A 182 -4.66 -10.10 10.78
CA GLN A 182 -4.43 -11.51 10.45
C GLN A 182 -5.70 -12.31 10.09
N LYS A 183 -6.76 -11.62 9.65
CA LYS A 183 -8.00 -12.20 9.13
C LYS A 183 -7.88 -12.50 7.64
N TYR A 184 -6.90 -13.34 7.29
CA TYR A 184 -6.47 -13.50 5.91
C TYR A 184 -7.52 -14.09 4.98
N GLU A 185 -8.34 -15.05 5.44
CA GLU A 185 -9.40 -15.65 4.61
C GLU A 185 -10.45 -14.62 4.19
N GLU A 186 -10.86 -13.74 5.11
CA GLU A 186 -11.81 -12.67 4.82
C GLU A 186 -11.20 -11.64 3.84
N ALA A 187 -9.92 -11.29 4.05
CA ALA A 187 -9.20 -10.41 3.13
C ALA A 187 -9.08 -11.04 1.73
N LEU A 188 -8.77 -12.33 1.64
CA LEU A 188 -8.58 -13.05 0.38
C LEU A 188 -9.89 -13.13 -0.42
N ALA A 189 -11.03 -13.34 0.24
CA ALA A 189 -12.34 -13.33 -0.42
C ALA A 189 -12.66 -11.97 -1.05
N LEU A 190 -12.37 -10.87 -0.34
CA LEU A 190 -12.55 -9.51 -0.85
C LEU A 190 -11.61 -9.23 -2.03
N VAL A 191 -10.33 -9.59 -1.88
CA VAL A 191 -9.32 -9.40 -2.93
C VAL A 191 -9.67 -10.17 -4.19
N ARG A 192 -10.10 -11.43 -4.09
CA ARG A 192 -10.57 -12.22 -5.25
C ARG A 192 -11.74 -11.59 -5.96
N THR A 193 -12.67 -11.01 -5.21
CA THR A 193 -13.82 -10.28 -5.79
C THR A 193 -13.34 -9.10 -6.65
N VAL A 194 -12.39 -8.30 -6.15
CA VAL A 194 -11.86 -7.17 -6.93
C VAL A 194 -10.91 -7.61 -8.05
N THR A 195 -10.11 -8.66 -7.86
CA THR A 195 -9.24 -9.22 -8.91
C THR A 195 -10.08 -9.73 -10.09
N ALA A 196 -11.20 -10.40 -9.83
CA ALA A 196 -12.11 -10.88 -10.88
C ALA A 196 -12.77 -9.73 -11.66
N ALA A 197 -13.15 -8.64 -10.97
CA ALA A 197 -13.73 -7.46 -11.61
C ALA A 197 -12.69 -6.63 -12.39
N TYR A 198 -11.43 -6.64 -11.95
CA TYR A 198 -10.34 -5.85 -12.52
C TYR A 198 -9.12 -6.74 -12.88
N PRO A 199 -9.26 -7.70 -13.83
CA PRO A 199 -8.24 -8.72 -14.11
C PRO A 199 -6.95 -8.19 -14.74
N ARG A 200 -6.89 -6.89 -15.06
CA ARG A 200 -5.70 -6.18 -15.57
C ARG A 200 -5.04 -5.29 -14.50
N ASN A 201 -5.54 -5.28 -13.27
CA ASN A 201 -4.94 -4.56 -12.17
C ASN A 201 -3.90 -5.46 -11.47
N PHE A 202 -2.62 -5.18 -11.72
CA PHE A 202 -1.50 -5.93 -11.14
C PHE A 202 -1.49 -5.92 -9.61
N LEU A 203 -1.90 -4.82 -8.97
CA LEU A 203 -1.82 -4.68 -7.52
C LEU A 203 -2.80 -5.62 -6.80
N PHE A 204 -3.98 -5.90 -7.39
CA PHE A 204 -4.93 -6.84 -6.79
C PHE A 204 -4.46 -8.29 -6.88
N ALA A 205 -3.92 -8.67 -8.04
CA ALA A 205 -3.32 -9.99 -8.21
C ALA A 205 -2.08 -10.16 -7.31
N LEU A 206 -1.25 -9.13 -7.18
CA LEU A 206 -0.13 -9.12 -6.23
C LEU A 206 -0.60 -9.26 -4.77
N GLU A 207 -1.71 -8.61 -4.39
CA GLU A 207 -2.26 -8.73 -3.04
C GLU A 207 -2.80 -10.13 -2.75
N GLU A 208 -3.41 -10.78 -3.74
CA GLU A 208 -3.82 -12.18 -3.61
C GLU A 208 -2.62 -13.09 -3.33
N ALA A 209 -1.53 -12.95 -4.08
CA ALA A 209 -0.29 -13.69 -3.87
C ALA A 209 0.29 -13.44 -2.46
N ASN A 210 0.29 -12.19 -2.01
CA ASN A 210 0.76 -11.82 -0.67
C ASN A 210 -0.09 -12.43 0.45
N LEU A 211 -1.42 -12.47 0.29
CA LEU A 211 -2.31 -13.09 1.27
C LEU A 211 -2.11 -14.60 1.34
N LEU A 212 -1.98 -15.27 0.19
CA LEU A 212 -1.67 -16.71 0.14
C LEU A 212 -0.34 -17.02 0.86
N LYS A 213 0.67 -16.17 0.65
CA LYS A 213 1.94 -16.24 1.36
C LYS A 213 1.77 -16.05 2.88
N ASP A 214 1.07 -15.01 3.31
CA ASP A 214 0.88 -14.71 4.74
C ASP A 214 0.06 -15.79 5.47
N MET A 215 -0.78 -16.53 4.73
CA MET A 215 -1.51 -17.71 5.22
C MET A 215 -0.66 -18.99 5.29
N GLY A 216 0.57 -18.98 4.77
CA GLY A 216 1.40 -20.18 4.66
C GLY A 216 0.95 -21.17 3.58
N ARG A 217 0.08 -20.75 2.66
CA ARG A 217 -0.34 -21.55 1.49
C ARG A 217 0.76 -21.51 0.42
N ASN A 218 1.91 -22.10 0.76
CA ASN A 218 3.18 -21.90 0.06
C ASN A 218 3.14 -22.29 -1.43
N GLN A 219 2.41 -23.36 -1.80
CA GLN A 219 2.28 -23.75 -3.21
C GLN A 219 1.44 -22.72 -3.98
N ASP A 220 0.27 -22.38 -3.46
CA ASP A 220 -0.63 -21.43 -4.11
C ASP A 220 0.03 -20.04 -4.25
N ALA A 221 0.80 -19.62 -3.24
CA ALA A 221 1.56 -18.37 -3.29
C ALA A 221 2.65 -18.43 -4.37
N LEU A 222 3.40 -19.54 -4.46
CA LEU A 222 4.42 -19.74 -5.49
C LEU A 222 3.79 -19.68 -6.90
N ASP A 223 2.73 -20.45 -7.13
CA ASP A 223 2.03 -20.50 -8.42
C ASP A 223 1.48 -19.11 -8.80
N SER A 224 0.95 -18.37 -7.82
CA SER A 224 0.45 -17.02 -8.00
C SER A 224 1.57 -16.03 -8.39
N PHE A 225 2.72 -16.08 -7.73
CA PHE A 225 3.87 -15.22 -8.08
C PHE A 225 4.48 -15.59 -9.44
N GLU A 226 4.61 -16.88 -9.78
CA GLU A 226 5.08 -17.34 -11.09
C GLU A 226 4.14 -16.86 -12.21
N GLY A 227 2.82 -17.02 -12.01
CA GLY A 227 1.81 -16.52 -12.94
C GLY A 227 1.88 -15.01 -13.13
N LEU A 228 1.98 -14.23 -12.05
CA LEU A 228 2.13 -12.78 -12.07
C LEU A 228 3.33 -12.32 -12.90
N VAL A 229 4.49 -12.96 -12.70
CA VAL A 229 5.71 -12.67 -13.44
C VAL A 229 5.52 -13.00 -14.93
N ALA A 230 5.01 -14.19 -15.24
CA ALA A 230 4.80 -14.62 -16.62
C ALA A 230 3.82 -13.70 -17.38
N GLU A 231 2.66 -13.42 -16.78
CA GLU A 231 1.64 -12.56 -17.37
C GLU A 231 2.10 -11.09 -17.51
N GLY A 232 2.85 -10.59 -16.53
CA GLY A 232 3.40 -9.23 -16.61
C GLY A 232 4.46 -9.09 -17.70
N ARG A 233 5.30 -10.12 -17.92
CA ARG A 233 6.24 -10.15 -19.06
C ARG A 233 5.53 -10.20 -20.41
N HIS A 234 4.37 -10.85 -20.47
CA HIS A 234 3.51 -10.88 -21.67
C HIS A 234 2.63 -9.62 -21.84
N GLY A 235 2.80 -8.59 -21.00
CA GLY A 235 2.11 -7.31 -21.16
C GLY A 235 0.62 -7.33 -20.79
N ARG A 236 0.15 -8.32 -19.99
CA ARG A 236 -1.24 -8.38 -19.53
C ARG A 236 -1.65 -7.14 -18.73
N PHE A 237 -0.74 -6.68 -17.87
CA PHE A 237 -0.96 -5.58 -16.94
C PHE A 237 -0.46 -4.23 -17.48
N HIS A 238 -1.13 -3.15 -17.11
CA HIS A 238 -0.65 -1.79 -17.38
C HIS A 238 0.35 -1.38 -16.29
N GLU A 239 1.57 -1.02 -16.68
CA GLU A 239 2.67 -0.62 -15.78
C GLU A 239 2.83 -1.52 -14.53
N PRO A 240 3.03 -2.84 -14.69
CA PRO A 240 3.18 -3.74 -13.57
C PRO A 240 4.43 -3.41 -12.75
N ARG A 241 4.31 -3.55 -11.43
CA ARG A 241 5.42 -3.45 -10.48
C ARG A 241 6.05 -4.83 -10.29
N LEU A 242 6.57 -5.39 -11.38
CA LEU A 242 7.10 -6.75 -11.47
C LEU A 242 8.16 -7.04 -10.41
N GLU A 243 8.90 -6.03 -9.95
CA GLU A 243 9.90 -6.18 -8.92
C GLU A 243 9.34 -6.76 -7.62
N PHE A 244 8.08 -6.45 -7.27
CA PHE A 244 7.46 -6.98 -6.06
C PHE A 244 7.04 -8.45 -6.26
N ALA A 245 6.63 -8.83 -7.47
CA ALA A 245 6.30 -10.21 -7.79
C ALA A 245 7.57 -11.09 -7.83
N TYR A 246 8.65 -10.62 -8.46
CA TYR A 246 9.95 -11.29 -8.45
C TYR A 246 10.53 -11.43 -7.04
N TYR A 247 10.45 -10.38 -6.22
CA TYR A 247 10.88 -10.46 -4.84
C TYR A 247 10.04 -11.48 -4.05
N GLY A 248 8.70 -11.49 -4.24
CA GLY A 248 7.80 -12.49 -3.66
C GLY A 248 8.16 -13.91 -4.09
N LEU A 249 8.40 -14.13 -5.38
CA LEU A 249 8.83 -15.40 -5.97
C LEU A 249 10.15 -15.89 -5.36
N GLY A 250 11.17 -15.04 -5.30
CA GLY A 250 12.46 -15.38 -4.70
C GLY A 250 12.33 -15.78 -3.23
N GLU A 251 11.48 -15.10 -2.46
CA GLU A 251 11.20 -15.45 -1.06
C GLU A 251 10.51 -16.83 -0.93
N MET A 252 9.59 -17.18 -1.84
CA MET A 252 8.92 -18.50 -1.86
C MET A 252 9.88 -19.62 -2.25
N LEU A 253 10.73 -19.39 -3.25
CA LEU A 253 11.76 -20.35 -3.68
C LEU A 253 12.82 -20.56 -2.60
N ARG A 254 13.24 -19.48 -1.93
CA ARG A 254 14.15 -19.56 -0.76
C ARG A 254 13.57 -20.42 0.35
N GLY A 255 12.29 -20.22 0.69
CA GLY A 255 11.60 -21.02 1.71
C GLY A 255 11.49 -22.51 1.40
N ARG A 256 11.75 -22.91 0.14
CA ARG A 256 11.81 -24.29 -0.34
C ARG A 256 13.22 -24.78 -0.62
N SER A 257 14.24 -24.04 -0.17
CA SER A 257 15.65 -24.36 -0.38
C SER A 257 16.06 -24.44 -1.87
N ARG A 258 15.26 -23.87 -2.78
CA ARG A 258 15.59 -23.74 -4.21
C ARG A 258 16.47 -22.51 -4.42
N TYR A 259 17.66 -22.52 -3.82
CA TYR A 259 18.51 -21.32 -3.73
C TYR A 259 18.93 -20.76 -5.09
N GLY A 260 19.19 -21.63 -6.09
CA GLY A 260 19.54 -21.18 -7.44
C GLY A 260 18.39 -20.42 -8.12
N ASP A 261 17.18 -20.97 -8.07
CA ASP A 261 15.99 -20.34 -8.64
C ASP A 261 15.63 -19.06 -7.86
N ALA A 262 15.82 -19.06 -6.54
CA ALA A 262 15.61 -17.88 -5.70
C ALA A 262 16.59 -16.75 -6.06
N ALA A 263 17.88 -17.07 -6.24
CA ALA A 263 18.89 -16.11 -6.70
C ALA A 263 18.49 -15.52 -8.06
N ALA A 264 18.12 -16.38 -9.02
CA ALA A 264 17.69 -15.95 -10.35
C ALA A 264 16.47 -15.02 -10.28
N ALA A 265 15.46 -15.31 -9.45
CA ALA A 265 14.29 -14.44 -9.30
C ALA A 265 14.65 -13.06 -8.73
N PHE A 266 15.55 -12.99 -7.75
CA PHE A 266 16.02 -11.71 -7.22
C PHE A 266 16.85 -10.93 -8.25
N GLU A 267 17.71 -11.61 -9.02
CA GLU A 267 18.51 -11.00 -10.08
C GLU A 267 17.67 -10.52 -11.27
N ASP A 268 16.62 -11.26 -11.64
CA ASP A 268 15.64 -10.85 -12.64
C ASP A 268 14.97 -9.53 -12.21
N ALA A 269 14.59 -9.38 -10.94
CA ALA A 269 14.11 -8.11 -10.41
C ALA A 269 15.14 -6.98 -10.57
N LEU A 270 16.44 -7.25 -10.33
CA LEU A 270 17.52 -6.26 -10.49
C LEU A 270 17.73 -5.82 -11.94
N SER A 271 17.36 -6.67 -12.90
CA SER A 271 17.45 -6.39 -14.34
C SER A 271 16.32 -5.50 -14.86
N LEU A 272 15.27 -5.26 -14.07
CA LEU A 272 14.13 -4.44 -14.48
C LEU A 272 14.54 -2.97 -14.69
N PRO A 273 14.00 -2.31 -15.74
CA PRO A 273 14.36 -0.92 -16.06
C PRO A 273 13.87 0.08 -15.00
N ARG A 274 12.75 -0.23 -14.33
CA ARG A 274 12.19 0.54 -13.23
C ARG A 274 12.16 -0.36 -12.01
N LEU A 275 12.87 0.05 -10.96
CA LEU A 275 13.00 -0.70 -9.73
C LEU A 275 13.08 0.26 -8.55
N ASP A 276 12.21 0.05 -7.57
CA ASP A 276 12.23 0.80 -6.32
C ASP A 276 13.60 0.63 -5.61
N PRO A 277 14.23 1.72 -5.11
CA PRO A 277 15.54 1.62 -4.45
C PRO A 277 15.59 0.69 -3.23
N ASP A 278 14.52 0.60 -2.43
CA ASP A 278 14.44 -0.33 -1.30
C ASP A 278 14.42 -1.77 -1.80
N ILE A 279 13.57 -2.06 -2.79
CA ILE A 279 13.50 -3.39 -3.39
C ILE A 279 14.79 -3.76 -4.08
N ARG A 280 15.46 -2.84 -4.79
CA ARG A 280 16.79 -3.07 -5.37
C ARG A 280 17.77 -3.56 -4.32
N GLN A 281 17.86 -2.85 -3.19
CA GLN A 281 18.80 -3.20 -2.14
C GLN A 281 18.45 -4.55 -1.50
N ARG A 282 17.17 -4.84 -1.29
CA ARG A 282 16.70 -6.10 -0.73
C ARG A 282 16.90 -7.28 -1.68
N CYS A 283 16.63 -7.13 -2.98
CA CYS A 283 16.92 -8.15 -3.98
C CYS A 283 18.42 -8.43 -4.05
N ALA A 284 19.28 -7.40 -4.06
CA ALA A 284 20.73 -7.60 -4.08
C ALA A 284 21.24 -8.30 -2.82
N LEU A 285 20.75 -7.91 -1.63
CA LEU A 285 21.07 -8.62 -0.40
C LEU A 285 20.65 -10.10 -0.48
N SER A 286 19.38 -10.36 -0.83
CA SER A 286 18.84 -11.71 -0.84
C SER A 286 19.46 -12.59 -1.93
N ALA A 287 19.79 -12.06 -3.11
CA ALA A 287 20.56 -12.78 -4.12
C ALA A 287 21.95 -13.19 -3.56
N GLY A 288 22.62 -12.28 -2.85
CA GLY A 288 23.89 -12.58 -2.19
C GLY A 288 23.78 -13.71 -1.16
N GLU A 289 22.74 -13.68 -0.33
CA GLU A 289 22.45 -14.74 0.64
C GLU A 289 22.25 -16.10 -0.06
N MET A 290 21.55 -16.12 -1.20
CA MET A 290 21.33 -17.35 -1.97
C MET A 290 22.62 -17.90 -2.57
N HIS A 291 23.48 -17.03 -3.12
CA HIS A 291 24.79 -17.46 -3.61
C HIS A 291 25.70 -18.00 -2.52
N ASP A 292 25.74 -17.36 -1.34
CA ASP A 292 26.50 -17.89 -0.19
C ASP A 292 25.96 -19.27 0.25
N ALA A 293 24.63 -19.46 0.24
CA ALA A 293 24.00 -20.75 0.54
C ALA A 293 24.33 -21.85 -0.48
N MET A 294 24.69 -21.47 -1.71
CA MET A 294 25.18 -22.36 -2.76
C MET A 294 26.72 -22.48 -2.81
N HIS A 295 27.43 -21.85 -1.86
CA HIS A 295 28.89 -21.76 -1.82
C HIS A 295 29.53 -20.96 -2.98
N GLU A 296 28.77 -20.10 -3.64
CA GLU A 296 29.20 -19.25 -4.76
C GLU A 296 29.70 -17.89 -4.26
N ARG A 297 30.79 -17.91 -3.50
CA ARG A 297 31.24 -16.73 -2.73
C ARG A 297 31.52 -15.49 -3.57
N ALA A 298 32.06 -15.65 -4.77
CA ALA A 298 32.39 -14.53 -5.65
C ALA A 298 31.13 -13.78 -6.09
N GLN A 299 30.08 -14.52 -6.47
CA GLN A 299 28.77 -14.01 -6.83
C GLN A 299 28.10 -13.36 -5.62
N ALA A 300 28.15 -13.99 -4.45
CA ALA A 300 27.60 -13.42 -3.21
C ALA A 300 28.20 -12.04 -2.88
N VAL A 301 29.53 -11.93 -2.92
CA VAL A 301 30.25 -10.67 -2.67
C VAL A 301 29.83 -9.58 -3.66
N LYS A 302 29.70 -9.91 -4.96
CA LYS A 302 29.23 -8.97 -5.97
C LYS A 302 27.84 -8.43 -5.62
N GLN A 303 26.93 -9.30 -5.19
CA GLN A 303 25.56 -8.90 -4.84
C GLN A 303 25.50 -8.06 -3.54
N TYR A 304 26.30 -8.40 -2.53
CA TYR A 304 26.40 -7.56 -1.33
C TYR A 304 26.99 -6.18 -1.60
N GLN A 305 27.98 -6.07 -2.51
CA GLN A 305 28.49 -4.78 -2.95
C GLN A 305 27.40 -3.98 -3.69
N ALA A 306 26.60 -4.63 -4.54
CA ALA A 306 25.47 -3.99 -5.21
C ALA A 306 24.42 -3.48 -4.19
N ALA A 307 24.15 -4.23 -3.12
CA ALA A 307 23.28 -3.79 -2.03
C ALA A 307 23.82 -2.54 -1.30
N LEU A 308 25.13 -2.27 -1.37
CA LEU A 308 25.77 -1.10 -0.75
C LEU A 308 25.92 0.10 -1.70
N ALA A 309 25.53 -0.01 -2.97
CA ALA A 309 25.65 1.08 -3.94
C ALA A 309 24.67 2.26 -3.70
N GLY A 310 23.65 2.07 -2.86
CA GLY A 310 22.63 3.07 -2.53
C GLY A 310 22.73 3.62 -1.11
N ASP A 311 21.59 3.75 -0.43
CA ASP A 311 21.55 4.18 0.98
C ASP A 311 22.19 3.12 1.88
N THR A 312 23.30 3.46 2.51
CA THR A 312 24.09 2.53 3.32
C THR A 312 23.69 2.51 4.80
N SER A 313 22.66 3.25 5.20
CA SER A 313 22.17 3.31 6.60
C SER A 313 21.01 2.35 6.89
N THR A 314 20.50 1.66 5.87
CA THR A 314 19.37 0.73 5.99
C THR A 314 19.77 -0.57 6.71
N PRO A 315 18.80 -1.32 7.29
CA PRO A 315 19.07 -2.66 7.83
C PRO A 315 19.68 -3.61 6.80
N SER A 316 19.22 -3.55 5.54
CA SER A 316 19.77 -4.38 4.46
C SER A 316 21.24 -4.05 4.16
N ALA A 317 21.62 -2.76 4.18
CA ALA A 317 23.03 -2.38 4.05
C ALA A 317 23.88 -2.86 5.23
N GLN A 318 23.34 -2.84 6.45
CA GLN A 318 24.04 -3.35 7.62
C GLN A 318 24.30 -4.86 7.51
N LEU A 319 23.29 -5.63 7.08
CA LEU A 319 23.44 -7.07 6.81
C LEU A 319 24.43 -7.33 5.67
N ALA A 320 24.36 -6.60 4.55
CA ALA A 320 25.32 -6.75 3.46
C ALA A 320 26.78 -6.52 3.91
N ARG A 321 27.04 -5.50 4.73
CA ARG A 321 28.39 -5.27 5.30
C ARG A 321 28.85 -6.43 6.18
N ARG A 322 27.94 -7.01 6.96
CA ARG A 322 28.25 -8.20 7.77
C ARG A 322 28.59 -9.37 6.85
N TYR A 323 27.77 -9.63 5.84
CA TYR A 323 27.94 -10.79 4.96
C TYR A 323 29.13 -10.70 4.01
N LEU A 324 29.65 -9.49 3.74
CA LEU A 324 30.95 -9.31 3.11
C LEU A 324 32.12 -9.83 3.96
N ARG A 325 32.01 -9.79 5.29
CA ARG A 325 33.04 -10.31 6.21
C ARG A 325 32.84 -11.80 6.51
N GLU A 326 31.60 -12.19 6.74
CA GLU A 326 31.23 -13.56 7.14
C GLU A 326 30.16 -14.09 6.20
N PRO A 327 30.40 -15.16 5.43
CA PRO A 327 29.38 -15.70 4.53
C PRO A 327 28.06 -16.01 5.24
N TYR A 328 26.95 -15.68 4.59
CA TYR A 328 25.64 -16.13 5.03
C TYR A 328 25.60 -17.66 5.09
N ARG A 329 24.90 -18.20 6.09
CA ARG A 329 24.67 -19.64 6.24
C ARG A 329 23.17 -19.86 6.36
N ALA A 330 22.61 -20.61 5.42
CA ALA A 330 21.22 -21.03 5.50
C ALA A 330 21.01 -21.87 6.77
N GLN A 331 19.87 -21.67 7.44
CA GLN A 331 19.41 -22.48 8.56
C GLN A 331 18.49 -23.57 8.06
#